data_AF-A0A8C6FLW2-F1
#
_entry.id   AF-A0A8C6FLW2-F1
#
_cell.length_a   1.000
_cell.length_b   1.000
_cell.length_c   1.000
_cell.angle_alpha   90.00
_cell.angle_beta   90.00
_cell.angle_gamma   90.00
#
_symmetry.space_group_name_H-M   'P 1'
#
loop_
_entity.id
_entity.type
_entity.pdbx_description
1 polymer ?
#
loop_
_entity_poly.entity_id
_entity_poly.type
_entity_poly.pdbx_seq_one_letter_code
_entity_poly.pdbx_strand_id
1 'polypeptide(L)' 'MASDLDFSPPEVSEPTFLENLLRYGLFLGAIFQLICVLAIIIPVPRSHDSNFHIHT' A
#
# COMPACT_ATOMS: atom_id res chain seq x y z
N MET A 1 37.13 -27.13 -27.55
CA MET A 1 37.45 -26.37 -26.32
C MET A 1 37.44 -24.89 -26.68
N ALA A 2 36.24 -24.31 -26.64
CA ALA A 2 36.00 -22.86 -26.59
C ALA A 2 35.26 -22.63 -25.26
N SER A 3 35.99 -22.92 -24.18
CA SER A 3 35.74 -22.33 -22.89
C SER A 3 36.07 -20.84 -23.00
N ASP A 4 35.46 -20.03 -22.14
CA ASP A 4 35.78 -18.62 -21.90
C ASP A 4 35.01 -17.61 -22.79
N LEU A 5 33.91 -17.13 -22.19
CA LEU A 5 33.54 -15.71 -22.15
C LEU A 5 32.57 -15.12 -23.19
N ASP A 6 31.42 -15.75 -23.41
CA ASP A 6 30.17 -15.00 -23.67
C ASP A 6 29.08 -15.47 -22.70
N PHE A 7 29.38 -15.29 -21.42
CA PHE A 7 28.51 -15.56 -20.28
C PHE A 7 28.35 -14.29 -19.45
N SER A 8 28.02 -13.20 -20.13
CA SER A 8 27.18 -12.20 -19.48
C SER A 8 25.80 -12.35 -20.10
N PRO A 9 24.89 -13.14 -19.52
CA PRO A 9 23.50 -12.74 -19.62
C PRO A 9 23.45 -11.32 -19.04
N PRO A 10 23.05 -10.27 -19.78
CA PRO A 10 22.59 -9.07 -19.12
C PRO A 10 21.32 -9.44 -18.35
N GLU A 11 21.51 -9.97 -17.14
CA GLU A 11 20.47 -10.15 -16.14
C GLU A 11 20.00 -8.75 -15.71
N VAL A 12 18.68 -8.59 -15.61
CA VAL A 12 17.98 -7.37 -15.19
C VAL A 12 17.62 -6.36 -16.30
N SER A 13 17.11 -6.88 -17.42
CA SER A 13 16.00 -6.16 -18.06
C SER A 13 14.78 -6.28 -17.15
N GLU A 14 14.58 -5.35 -16.20
CA GLU A 14 13.27 -4.86 -15.73
C GLU A 14 13.37 -3.73 -14.66
N PRO A 15 14.01 -2.58 -14.97
CA PRO A 15 13.85 -1.37 -14.14
C PRO A 15 12.40 -0.83 -14.15
N THR A 16 11.59 -1.25 -15.12
CA THR A 16 10.20 -0.81 -15.29
C THR A 16 9.26 -1.37 -14.23
N PHE A 17 9.44 -2.63 -13.81
CA PHE A 17 8.55 -3.26 -12.84
C PHE A 17 8.77 -2.69 -11.44
N LEU A 18 10.04 -2.57 -11.02
CA LEU A 18 10.37 -1.96 -9.73
C LEU A 18 9.96 -0.49 -9.68
N GLU A 19 10.15 0.28 -10.75
CA GLU A 19 9.71 1.68 -10.80
C GLU A 19 8.19 1.81 -10.74
N ASN A 20 7.44 0.99 -11.50
CA ASN A 20 5.99 0.96 -11.40
C ASN A 20 5.50 0.46 -10.05
N LEU A 21 6.13 -0.54 -9.46
CA LEU A 21 5.78 -1.09 -8.15
C LEU A 21 6.10 -0.10 -7.03
N LEU A 22 7.22 0.62 -7.12
CA LEU A 22 7.59 1.65 -6.16
C LEU A 22 6.64 2.85 -6.27
N ARG A 23 6.26 3.23 -7.49
CA ARG A 23 5.30 4.32 -7.75
C ARG A 23 3.88 3.93 -7.35
N TYR A 24 3.40 2.75 -7.72
CA TYR A 24 2.08 2.23 -7.30
C TYR A 24 2.04 1.91 -5.83
N GLY A 25 3.10 1.32 -5.26
CA GLY A 25 3.21 0.97 -3.85
C GLY A 25 3.25 2.20 -2.96
N LEU A 26 4.04 3.21 -3.32
CA LEU A 26 4.07 4.50 -2.61
C LEU A 26 2.73 5.23 -2.74
N PHE A 27 2.10 5.19 -3.92
CA PHE A 27 0.77 5.77 -4.14
C PHE A 27 -0.31 5.05 -3.31
N LEU A 28 -0.32 3.72 -3.31
CA LEU A 28 -1.21 2.90 -2.48
C LEU A 28 -1.01 3.19 -0.99
N GLY A 29 0.23 3.30 -0.54
CA GLY A 29 0.56 3.69 0.83
C GLY A 29 0.03 5.07 1.21
N ALA A 30 0.21 6.07 0.34
CA ALA A 30 -0.29 7.43 0.56
C ALA A 30 -1.83 7.48 0.60
N ILE A 31 -2.50 6.78 -0.31
CA ILE A 31 -3.97 6.66 -0.34
C ILE A 31 -4.46 5.98 0.94
N PHE A 32 -3.83 4.88 1.35
CA PHE A 32 -4.18 4.17 2.59
C PHE A 32 -3.99 5.05 3.82
N GLN A 33 -2.90 5.82 3.88
CA GLN A 33 -2.65 6.73 4.99
C GLN A 33 -3.71 7.83 5.05
N LEU A 34 -4.10 8.40 3.89
CA LEU A 34 -5.18 9.39 3.82
C LEU A 34 -6.50 8.80 4.31
N ILE A 35 -6.86 7.58 3.88
CA ILE A 35 -8.08 6.90 4.34
C ILE A 35 -8.01 6.61 5.85
N CYS A 36 -6.85 6.17 6.35
CA CYS A 36 -6.63 5.88 7.77
C CYS A 36 -6.77 7.14 8.64
N VAL A 37 -6.13 8.24 8.23
CA VAL A 37 -6.25 9.54 8.91
C VAL A 37 -7.68 10.05 8.83
N LEU A 38 -8.35 9.90 7.69
CA LEU A 38 -9.76 10.27 7.55
C LEU A 38 -10.67 9.45 8.47
N ALA A 39 -10.41 8.16 8.66
CA ALA A 39 -11.16 7.31 9.59
C ALA A 39 -10.90 7.62 11.07
N ILE A 40 -9.76 8.27 11.39
CA ILE A 40 -9.48 8.78 12.74
C ILE A 40 -10.14 10.15 12.93
N ILE A 41 -10.04 11.04 11.93
CA ILE A 41 -10.59 12.40 11.97
C ILE A 41 -12.12 12.40 11.88
N ILE A 42 -12.69 11.48 11.12
CA ILE A 42 -14.12 11.15 11.20
C ILE A 42 -14.22 10.14 12.33
N PRO A 43 -14.45 10.56 13.59
CA PRO A 43 -14.88 9.60 14.58
C PRO A 43 -16.14 8.99 13.98
N VAL A 44 -16.09 7.70 13.63
CA VAL A 44 -17.32 6.93 13.44
C VAL A 44 -18.01 7.10 14.79
N PRO A 45 -19.10 7.88 14.88
CA PRO A 45 -19.85 7.92 16.12
C PRO A 45 -20.21 6.47 16.34
N ARG A 46 -19.74 5.89 17.45
CA ARG A 46 -20.21 4.59 17.87
C ARG A 46 -21.70 4.80 18.09
N SER A 47 -22.51 4.50 17.09
CA SER A 47 -23.95 4.29 17.19
C SER A 47 -24.22 2.98 17.92
N HIS A 48 -23.41 2.70 18.93
CA HIS A 48 -23.56 1.67 19.92
C HIS A 48 -23.21 2.36 21.24
N ASP A 49 -24.28 2.69 21.97
CA ASP A 49 -24.32 3.03 23.39
C ASP A 49 -24.18 4.51 23.76
N SER A 50 -25.20 5.29 23.45
CA SER A 50 -25.62 6.40 24.32
C SER A 50 -27.14 6.57 24.24
N ASN A 51 -27.84 5.88 25.16
CA ASN A 51 -29.26 6.02 25.53
C ASN A 51 -30.30 5.08 24.88
N PHE A 52 -30.18 3.76 25.13
CA PHE A 52 -31.36 2.88 25.30
C PHE A 52 -31.35 2.29 26.71
N HIS A 53 -31.43 3.18 27.71
CA HIS A 53 -31.92 3.00 29.08
C HIS A 53 -31.62 4.37 29.72
N ILE A 54 -32.53 5.34 29.75
CA ILE A 54 -33.53 5.55 30.81
C ILE A 54 -34.62 6.47 30.21
N HIS A 55 -35.78 5.94 29.78
CA HIS A 55 -37.12 6.54 29.92
C HIS A 55 -38.19 5.68 29.23
N THR A 56 -38.47 4.48 29.78
CA THR A 56 -39.76 3.76 29.78
C THR A 56 -39.54 2.42 30.48
#